data_AF-A0A560MEU7-F1
#
_entry.id   AF-A0A560MEU7-F1
#
_cell.length_a   1.000
_cell.length_b   1.000
_cell.length_c   1.000
_cell.angle_alpha   90.00
_cell.angle_beta   90.00
_cell.angle_gamma   90.00
#
_symmetry.space_group_name_H-M   'P 1'
#
loop_
_entity.id
_entity.type
_entity.pdbx_description
1 polymer ?
#
loop_
_entity_poly.entity_id
_entity_poly.type
_entity_poly.pdbx_seq_one_letter_code
_entity_poly.pdbx_strand_id
1 'polypeptide(L)'
;MSKHKAIVSIEVEVEIDDSKFDEAFMAEFRDSFYPFYDIEDHIKHIAQLEARGLLDDFTEGYGPIKDMGIKACADDWEVEVQS
;
A
#
# COMPACT_ATOMS: atom_id res chain seq x y z
N MET A 1 28.03 17.91 13.92
CA MET A 1 26.79 17.74 13.12
C MET A 1 25.65 17.51 14.09
N SER A 2 24.56 18.27 13.98
CA SER A 2 23.32 17.97 14.70
C SER A 2 22.49 16.95 13.91
N LYS A 3 21.74 16.10 14.63
CA LYS A 3 20.78 15.17 14.04
C LYS A 3 19.39 15.65 14.42
N HIS A 4 18.48 15.67 13.45
CA HIS A 4 17.07 15.99 13.64
C HIS A 4 16.25 14.82 13.10
N LYS A 5 15.09 14.58 13.69
CA LYS A 5 14.13 13.57 13.23
C LYS A 5 12.79 14.26 12.99
N ALA A 6 12.07 13.81 11.99
CA ALA A 6 10.69 14.21 11.75
C ALA A 6 9.85 12.96 11.45
N ILE A 7 8.59 12.98 11.87
CA ILE A 7 7.56 12.03 11.44
C ILE A 7 6.80 12.69 10.29
N VAL A 8 6.52 11.90 9.26
CA VAL A 8 5.60 12.26 8.19
C VAL A 8 4.46 11.25 8.24
N SER A 9 3.23 11.74 8.38
CA SER A 9 2.01 10.95 8.36
C SER A 9 1.23 11.31 7.11
N ILE A 10 0.80 10.30 6.36
CA ILE A 10 0.03 10.48 5.13
C ILE A 10 -1.22 9.62 5.26
N GLU A 11 -2.39 10.24 5.11
CA GLU A 11 -3.66 9.51 5.02
C GLU A 11 -3.92 9.13 3.56
N VAL A 12 -4.25 7.85 3.35
CA VAL A 12 -4.51 7.30 2.02
C VAL A 12 -5.84 6.56 2.03
N GLU A 13 -6.77 7.02 1.20
CA GLU A 13 -8.00 6.28 0.91
C GLU A 13 -7.67 5.16 -0.09
N VAL A 14 -8.08 3.93 0.21
CA VAL A 14 -7.85 2.75 -0.64
C VAL A 14 -9.17 2.06 -0.95
N GLU A 15 -9.46 1.90 -2.23
CA GLU A 15 -10.56 1.12 -2.78
C GLU A 15 -9.99 -0.15 -3.43
N ILE A 16 -10.57 -1.31 -3.12
CA ILE A 16 -10.20 -2.59 -3.75
C ILE A 16 -11.46 -3.39 -4.10
N ASP A 17 -11.34 -4.29 -5.08
CA ASP A 17 -12.32 -5.34 -5.33
C ASP A 17 -11.93 -6.61 -4.54
N ASP A 18 -12.56 -6.82 -3.38
CA ASP A 18 -12.30 -7.98 -2.50
C ASP A 18 -12.37 -9.33 -3.24
N SER A 19 -13.15 -9.43 -4.32
CA SER A 19 -13.26 -10.67 -5.10
C SER A 19 -11.99 -11.04 -5.88
N LYS A 20 -11.06 -10.07 -6.05
CA LYS A 20 -9.74 -10.28 -6.67
C LYS A 20 -8.70 -10.79 -5.68
N PHE A 21 -8.98 -10.68 -4.38
CA PHE A 21 -8.11 -11.14 -3.29
C PHE A 21 -8.59 -12.50 -2.77
N ASP A 22 -8.78 -13.45 -3.71
CA ASP A 22 -9.20 -14.80 -3.36
C ASP A 22 -8.07 -15.62 -2.70
N GLU A 23 -8.41 -16.80 -2.18
CA GLU A 23 -7.44 -17.64 -1.48
C GLU A 23 -6.22 -18.01 -2.34
N ALA A 24 -6.40 -18.16 -3.67
CA ALA A 24 -5.33 -18.51 -4.58
C ALA A 24 -4.36 -17.34 -4.76
N PHE A 25 -4.88 -16.14 -5.03
CA PHE A 25 -4.08 -14.91 -5.11
C PHE A 25 -3.34 -14.65 -3.79
N MET A 26 -4.06 -14.71 -2.66
CA MET A 26 -3.49 -14.47 -1.33
C MET A 26 -2.39 -15.49 -0.98
N ALA A 27 -2.53 -16.74 -1.43
CA ALA A 27 -1.50 -17.76 -1.24
C ALA A 27 -0.26 -17.52 -2.11
N GLU A 28 -0.44 -17.23 -3.39
CA GLU A 28 0.66 -16.94 -4.32
C GLU A 28 1.43 -15.68 -3.91
N PHE A 29 0.70 -14.61 -3.57
CA PHE A 29 1.30 -13.36 -3.14
C PHE A 29 2.19 -13.57 -1.92
N ARG A 30 1.70 -14.34 -0.95
CA ARG A 30 2.45 -14.63 0.28
C ARG A 30 3.71 -15.47 0.04
N ASP A 31 3.65 -16.41 -0.87
CA ASP A 31 4.80 -17.26 -1.21
C ASP A 31 5.89 -16.48 -1.96
N SER A 32 5.48 -15.52 -2.80
CA SER A 32 6.37 -14.81 -3.71
C SER A 32 6.88 -13.46 -3.18
N PHE A 33 6.09 -12.77 -2.35
CA PHE A 33 6.35 -11.38 -1.94
C PHE A 33 6.44 -11.22 -0.42
N TYR A 34 5.32 -10.91 0.24
CA TYR A 34 5.28 -10.59 1.66
C TYR A 34 4.33 -11.52 2.40
N PRO A 35 4.59 -11.85 3.68
CA PRO A 35 3.75 -12.74 4.46
C PRO A 35 2.44 -12.09 4.91
N PHE A 36 1.60 -11.72 3.96
CA PHE A 36 0.28 -11.15 4.17
C PHE A 36 -0.75 -12.27 4.27
N TYR A 37 -1.60 -12.19 5.29
CA TYR A 37 -2.56 -13.24 5.62
C TYR A 37 -4.01 -12.77 5.52
N ASP A 38 -4.22 -11.46 5.54
CA ASP A 38 -5.53 -10.85 5.43
C ASP A 38 -5.54 -9.67 4.46
N ILE A 39 -6.73 -9.21 4.13
CA ILE A 39 -6.92 -8.11 3.19
C ILE A 39 -6.38 -6.79 3.74
N GLU A 40 -6.36 -6.61 5.07
CA GLU A 40 -5.87 -5.38 5.70
C GLU A 40 -4.37 -5.20 5.48
N ASP A 41 -3.60 -6.29 5.47
CA ASP A 41 -2.17 -6.27 5.14
C ASP A 41 -1.94 -5.72 3.73
N HIS A 42 -2.75 -6.15 2.76
CA HIS A 42 -2.67 -5.65 1.39
C HIS A 42 -3.08 -4.18 1.29
N ILE A 43 -4.14 -3.77 1.99
CA ILE A 43 -4.57 -2.37 2.05
C ILE A 43 -3.45 -1.49 2.62
N LYS A 44 -2.81 -1.90 3.72
CA LYS A 44 -1.66 -1.19 4.32
C LYS A 44 -0.50 -1.05 3.33
N HIS A 45 -0.22 -2.10 2.56
CA HIS A 45 0.85 -2.06 1.58
C HIS A 45 0.53 -1.16 0.38
N ILE A 46 -0.69 -1.25 -0.17
CA ILE A 46 -1.16 -0.35 -1.23
C ILE A 46 -1.11 1.11 -0.77
N ALA A 47 -1.57 1.40 0.45
CA ALA A 47 -1.48 2.73 1.04
C ALA A 47 -0.03 3.23 1.11
N GLN A 48 0.91 2.39 1.55
CA GLN A 48 2.33 2.75 1.57
C GLN A 48 2.92 2.98 0.18
N LEU A 49 2.49 2.22 -0.82
CA LEU A 49 2.94 2.39 -2.20
C LEU A 49 2.45 3.74 -2.75
N GLU A 50 1.18 4.07 -2.57
CA GLU A 50 0.60 5.35 -2.98
C GLU A 50 1.28 6.52 -2.27
N ALA A 51 1.39 6.46 -0.94
CA ALA A 51 2.05 7.49 -0.13
C ALA A 51 3.51 7.76 -0.56
N ARG A 52 4.17 6.79 -1.20
CA ARG A 52 5.55 6.89 -1.70
C ARG A 52 5.64 7.21 -3.20
N GLY A 53 4.50 7.33 -3.89
CA GLY A 53 4.44 7.51 -5.35
C GLY A 53 4.95 6.30 -6.12
N LEU A 54 4.73 5.09 -5.59
CA LEU A 54 5.17 3.81 -6.16
C LEU A 54 4.01 2.91 -6.61
N LEU A 55 2.76 3.33 -6.39
CA LEU A 55 1.61 2.68 -6.99
C LEU A 55 1.51 3.15 -8.45
N ASP A 56 1.65 2.23 -9.40
CA ASP A 56 1.67 2.52 -10.84
C ASP A 56 0.69 1.61 -11.58
N ASP A 57 0.46 1.86 -12.88
CA ASP A 57 -0.45 1.08 -13.74
C ASP A 57 -0.17 -0.44 -13.66
N PHE A 58 1.11 -0.82 -13.51
CA PHE A 58 1.52 -2.16 -13.12
C PHE A 58 2.36 -2.09 -11.84
N THR A 59 1.90 -2.78 -10.79
CA THR A 59 2.58 -2.79 -9.49
C THR A 59 3.04 -4.21 -9.16
N GLU A 60 4.32 -4.37 -8.81
CA GLU A 60 4.89 -5.67 -8.44
C GLU A 60 4.09 -6.32 -7.29
N GLY A 61 3.73 -7.59 -7.47
CA GLY A 61 2.85 -8.34 -6.58
C GLY A 61 1.36 -8.25 -6.90
N TYR A 62 0.88 -7.13 -7.46
CA TYR A 62 -0.54 -6.96 -7.80
C TYR A 62 -0.82 -7.06 -9.31
N GLY A 63 0.20 -6.89 -10.14
CA GLY A 63 0.03 -6.84 -11.59
C GLY A 63 -0.62 -5.53 -12.06
N PRO A 64 -1.42 -5.55 -13.15
CA PRO A 64 -2.16 -4.37 -13.60
C PRO A 64 -3.19 -3.91 -12.57
N ILE A 65 -2.97 -2.74 -11.98
CA ILE A 65 -3.78 -2.22 -10.85
C ILE A 65 -5.26 -2.08 -11.20
N LYS A 66 -5.56 -1.65 -12.44
CA LYS A 66 -6.93 -1.53 -12.95
C LYS A 66 -7.66 -2.88 -13.02
N ASP A 67 -6.96 -3.96 -13.35
CA ASP A 67 -7.56 -5.30 -13.49
C ASP A 67 -7.85 -5.95 -12.12
N MET A 68 -7.11 -5.52 -11.10
CA MET A 68 -7.32 -5.87 -9.69
C MET A 68 -8.38 -5.01 -8.99
N GLY A 69 -8.94 -4.01 -9.67
CA GLY A 69 -9.92 -3.10 -9.08
C GLY A 69 -9.35 -2.24 -7.95
N ILE A 70 -8.04 -1.99 -7.94
CA ILE A 70 -7.36 -1.21 -6.90
C ILE A 70 -7.35 0.27 -7.32
N LYS A 71 -7.69 1.16 -6.39
CA LYS A 71 -7.44 2.60 -6.45
C LYS A 71 -6.92 3.07 -5.09
N ALA A 72 -6.01 4.03 -5.10
CA ALA A 72 -5.59 4.71 -3.88
C ALA A 72 -5.37 6.20 -4.17
N CYS A 73 -5.58 7.04 -3.15
CA CYS A 73 -5.35 8.47 -3.23
C CYS A 73 -4.81 8.98 -1.89
N ALA A 74 -3.71 9.71 -1.91
CA ALA A 74 -3.19 10.40 -0.72
C ALA A 74 -3.94 11.72 -0.51
N ASP A 75 -4.68 11.84 0.59
CA ASP A 75 -5.62 12.95 0.81
C ASP A 75 -5.11 14.03 1.78
N ASP A 76 -4.31 13.65 2.78
CA ASP A 76 -3.76 14.59 3.78
C ASP A 76 -2.35 14.21 4.24
N TRP A 77 -1.57 15.23 4.64
CA TRP A 77 -0.15 15.13 4.97
C TRP A 77 0.18 15.96 6.22
N GLU A 78 0.65 15.29 7.27
CA GLU A 78 1.13 15.94 8.49
C GLU A 78 2.63 15.70 8.69
N VAL A 79 3.36 16.73 9.15
CA VAL A 79 4.80 16.64 9.43
C VAL A 79 5.11 17.22 10.81
N GLU A 80 5.74 16.41 11.67
CA GLU A 80 6.12 16.79 13.02
C GLU A 80 7.63 16.57 13.24
N VAL A 81 8.36 17.60 13.72
CA VAL A 81 9.77 17.45 14.13
C VAL A 81 9.84 16.90 15.54
N GLN A 82 10.54 15.78 15.73
CA GLN A 82 10.77 15.21 17.06
C GLN A 82 11.84 16.04 17.78
N SER A 83 11.46 16.60 18.93
CA SER A 83 12.34 17.38 19.81
C SER A 83 13.19 16.51 20.73
#